data_AF-A0A8J2I527-F1
#
_entry.id   AF-A0A8J2I527-F1
#
_cell.length_a   1.000
_cell.length_b   1.000
_cell.length_c   1.000
_cell.angle_alpha   90.00
_cell.angle_beta   90.00
_cell.angle_gamma   90.00
#
_symmetry.space_group_name_H-M   'P 1'
#
loop_
_entity.id
_entity.type
_entity.pdbx_description
1 polymer ?
#
loop_
_entity_poly.entity_id
_entity_poly.type
_entity_poly.pdbx_seq_one_letter_code
_entity_poly.pdbx_strand_id
1 'polypeptide(L)'
;MPGEPAKRTRREEYKKSLQNEEQQGALPKKKFYRQRAHANPFSDHSLTYPTSPVDMDWASLYPKYAKHPKKETGEEQNESHDVSLEEQRELKAITQNVEIADIGCGFGGLLFALAPKFPDTLILGMEIRTSVTEYVQEKVRALRVQNASTNAYQNASCIRANTMKFLPNFFQKSQLSKIFLCFPDPHFKQRKHKARIVSYTLNSEYAYVLRPGGVVYTITDVQDLHEWMKGHFEKHPSFERVERVFEEGETVDGVEGVGMDECVKAMRVETEEGKKVERNKGLKFVACFRRIEDPAWPEP
;
A
#
# COMPACT_ATOMS: atom_id res chain seq x y z
N MET A 1 -41.09 -9.07 -9.97
CA MET A 1 -39.84 -8.28 -9.89
C MET A 1 -39.00 -8.89 -8.77
N PRO A 2 -37.84 -9.50 -9.06
CA PRO A 2 -36.98 -9.99 -7.99
C PRO A 2 -36.45 -8.78 -7.22
N GLY A 3 -36.83 -8.66 -5.94
CA GLY A 3 -36.40 -7.56 -5.07
C GLY A 3 -34.88 -7.49 -4.98
N GLU A 4 -34.34 -6.28 -4.81
CA GLU A 4 -32.90 -6.10 -4.64
C GLU A 4 -32.34 -7.05 -3.56
N PRO A 5 -31.19 -7.69 -3.80
CA PRO A 5 -30.67 -8.67 -2.87
C PRO A 5 -30.35 -8.01 -1.53
N ALA A 6 -31.03 -8.44 -0.46
CA ALA A 6 -31.00 -7.88 0.90
C ALA A 6 -29.61 -7.59 1.49
N LYS A 7 -28.54 -8.18 0.94
CA LYS A 7 -27.14 -7.87 1.32
C LYS A 7 -26.68 -6.49 0.84
N ARG A 8 -27.10 -6.04 -0.34
CA ARG A 8 -26.75 -4.71 -0.88
C ARG A 8 -27.43 -3.61 -0.07
N THR A 9 -28.72 -3.77 0.19
CA THR A 9 -29.51 -2.87 1.04
C THR A 9 -28.91 -2.72 2.43
N ARG A 10 -28.55 -3.83 3.10
CA ARG A 10 -27.86 -3.79 4.42
C ARG A 10 -26.50 -3.09 4.39
N ARG A 11 -25.76 -3.16 3.27
CA ARG A 11 -24.48 -2.44 3.12
C ARG A 11 -24.72 -0.94 2.97
N GLU A 12 -25.70 -0.56 2.16
CA GLU A 12 -26.06 0.85 1.95
C GLU A 12 -26.62 1.48 3.23
N GLU A 13 -27.46 0.76 3.98
CA GLU A 13 -27.92 1.15 5.32
C GLU A 13 -26.75 1.31 6.31
N TYR A 14 -25.81 0.36 6.33
CA TYR A 14 -24.61 0.46 7.17
C TYR A 14 -23.70 1.63 6.77
N LYS A 15 -23.53 1.89 5.47
CA LYS A 15 -22.79 3.07 4.99
C LYS A 15 -23.46 4.38 5.42
N LYS A 16 -24.79 4.44 5.40
CA LYS A 16 -25.54 5.60 5.91
C LYS A 16 -25.36 5.79 7.42
N SER A 17 -25.29 4.72 8.21
CA SER A 17 -25.06 4.83 9.65
C SER A 17 -23.65 5.32 10.00
N LEU A 18 -22.66 5.05 9.15
CA LEU A 18 -21.27 5.46 9.38
C LEU A 18 -21.05 6.99 9.33
N GLN A 19 -21.86 7.75 8.58
CA GLN A 19 -21.71 9.21 8.52
C GLN A 19 -21.83 9.88 9.90
N ASN A 20 -22.64 9.30 10.80
CA ASN A 20 -22.78 9.78 12.18
C ASN A 20 -21.72 9.18 13.13
N GLU A 21 -21.22 7.98 12.84
CA GLU A 21 -20.23 7.27 13.67
C GLU A 21 -18.77 7.66 13.37
N GLU A 22 -18.48 8.21 12.18
CA GLU A 22 -17.12 8.67 11.80
C GLU A 22 -16.61 9.75 12.78
N GLN A 23 -17.50 10.64 13.25
CA GLN A 23 -17.18 11.64 14.27
C GLN A 23 -16.84 11.03 15.63
N GLN A 24 -17.31 9.81 15.90
CA GLN A 24 -17.07 9.07 17.14
C GLN A 24 -15.92 8.06 17.02
N GLY A 25 -15.26 7.99 15.85
CA GLY A 25 -14.13 7.10 15.61
C GLY A 25 -14.50 5.62 15.60
N ALA A 26 -15.73 5.23 15.24
CA ALA A 26 -16.10 3.81 15.18
C ALA A 26 -15.34 3.08 14.06
N LEU A 27 -14.80 1.89 14.36
CA LEU A 27 -14.09 1.09 13.36
C LEU A 27 -15.07 0.45 12.34
N PRO A 28 -14.75 0.48 11.04
CA PRO A 28 -15.62 -0.15 10.04
C PRO A 28 -15.64 -1.66 10.20
N LYS A 29 -16.78 -2.27 9.86
CA LYS A 29 -17.00 -3.72 9.96
C LYS A 29 -16.71 -4.41 8.63
N LYS A 30 -15.60 -5.17 8.55
CA LYS A 30 -15.12 -5.87 7.33
C LYS A 30 -16.20 -6.63 6.55
N LYS A 31 -17.17 -7.25 7.25
CA LYS A 31 -18.25 -8.06 6.63
C LYS A 31 -19.05 -7.30 5.58
N PHE A 32 -19.14 -5.97 5.67
CA PHE A 32 -19.87 -5.12 4.73
C PHE A 32 -19.02 -4.65 3.53
N TYR A 33 -17.71 -4.89 3.53
CA TYR A 33 -16.76 -4.46 2.49
C TYR A 33 -16.16 -5.63 1.71
N ARG A 34 -16.61 -6.86 1.97
CA ARG A 34 -16.09 -8.05 1.29
C ARG A 34 -16.39 -7.97 -0.22
N GLN A 35 -15.33 -8.03 -1.00
CA GLN A 35 -15.35 -8.16 -2.46
C GLN A 35 -14.56 -9.42 -2.85
N ARG A 36 -14.81 -9.98 -4.04
CA ARG A 36 -14.00 -11.10 -4.56
C ARG A 36 -12.52 -10.74 -4.51
N ALA A 37 -11.69 -11.69 -4.09
CA ALA A 37 -10.25 -11.48 -3.91
C ALA A 37 -9.55 -11.11 -5.22
N HIS A 38 -9.92 -11.78 -6.30
CA HIS A 38 -9.31 -11.60 -7.61
C HIS A 38 -9.97 -10.43 -8.36
N ALA A 39 -9.17 -9.41 -8.64
CA ALA A 39 -9.47 -8.39 -9.64
C ALA A 39 -8.70 -8.69 -10.93
N ASN A 40 -9.26 -8.33 -12.08
CA ASN A 40 -8.51 -8.39 -13.33
C ASN A 40 -7.66 -7.12 -13.43
N PRO A 41 -6.32 -7.17 -13.33
CA PRO A 41 -5.50 -5.98 -13.44
C PRO A 41 -5.57 -5.34 -14.84
N PHE A 42 -6.08 -6.07 -15.84
CA PHE A 42 -6.21 -5.57 -17.20
C PHE A 42 -7.60 -5.02 -17.52
N SER A 43 -8.60 -5.14 -16.63
CA SER A 43 -9.89 -4.50 -16.91
C SER A 43 -9.80 -2.99 -16.81
N ASP A 44 -10.49 -2.30 -17.72
CA ASP A 44 -10.66 -0.85 -17.67
C ASP A 44 -11.67 -0.52 -16.58
N HIS A 45 -11.12 -0.25 -15.41
CA HIS A 45 -11.84 0.37 -14.33
C HIS A 45 -11.76 1.88 -14.49
N SER A 46 -12.80 2.59 -14.04
CA SER A 46 -12.75 4.03 -13.77
C SER A 46 -11.79 4.30 -12.60
N LEU A 47 -10.49 4.19 -12.87
CA LEU A 47 -9.40 4.56 -12.00
C LEU A 47 -8.84 5.88 -12.52
N THR A 48 -8.89 6.90 -11.68
CA THR A 48 -8.26 8.19 -11.97
C THR A 48 -6.83 8.11 -11.48
N TYR A 49 -5.88 8.42 -12.36
CA TYR A 49 -4.46 8.52 -12.02
C TYR A 49 -4.02 9.97 -12.17
N PRO A 50 -3.09 10.45 -11.33
CA PRO A 50 -2.48 11.75 -11.57
C PRO A 50 -1.70 11.72 -12.90
N THR A 51 -1.69 12.84 -13.61
CA THR A 51 -0.94 12.98 -14.87
C THR A 51 0.56 12.82 -14.62
N SER A 52 1.05 13.31 -13.48
CA SER A 52 2.43 13.13 -13.01
C SER A 52 2.49 13.11 -11.48
N PRO A 53 3.59 12.66 -10.86
CA PRO A 53 3.71 12.59 -9.40
C PRO A 53 3.45 13.92 -8.66
N VAL A 54 3.76 15.06 -9.30
CA VAL A 54 3.56 16.40 -8.71
C VAL A 54 2.09 16.84 -8.71
N ASP A 55 1.24 16.20 -9.50
CA ASP A 55 -0.19 16.51 -9.58
C ASP A 55 -1.02 15.74 -8.55
N MET A 56 -0.39 14.85 -7.79
CA MET A 56 -1.05 14.01 -6.80
C MET A 56 -1.50 14.83 -5.58
N ASP A 57 -2.77 14.70 -5.20
CA ASP A 57 -3.34 15.33 -3.99
C ASP A 57 -2.99 14.54 -2.73
N TRP A 58 -1.75 14.67 -2.30
CA TRP A 58 -1.25 14.05 -1.08
C TRP A 58 -1.84 14.69 0.19
N ALA A 59 -2.14 15.99 0.16
CA ALA A 59 -2.72 16.73 1.29
C ALA A 59 -4.07 16.13 1.73
N SER A 60 -4.90 15.68 0.79
CA SER A 60 -6.15 14.97 1.10
C SER A 60 -5.96 13.67 1.88
N LEU A 61 -4.84 12.97 1.65
CA LEU A 61 -4.52 11.68 2.26
C LEU A 61 -3.83 11.84 3.61
N TYR A 62 -3.02 12.90 3.76
CA TYR A 62 -2.21 13.18 4.94
C TYR A 62 -2.44 14.61 5.46
N PRO A 63 -3.64 14.97 5.97
CA PRO A 63 -3.98 16.35 6.31
C PRO A 63 -3.04 17.01 7.32
N LYS A 64 -2.53 16.25 8.30
CA LYS A 64 -1.54 16.74 9.29
C LYS A 64 -0.25 17.25 8.63
N TYR A 65 0.08 16.72 7.45
CA TYR A 65 1.29 17.03 6.71
C TYR A 65 1.04 17.97 5.54
N ALA A 66 -0.19 18.45 5.33
CA ALA A 66 -0.50 19.41 4.27
C ALA A 66 0.28 20.71 4.49
N LYS A 67 0.94 21.23 3.44
CA LYS A 67 1.60 22.54 3.50
C LYS A 67 0.60 23.67 3.75
N HIS A 68 -0.59 23.54 3.15
CA HIS A 68 -1.69 24.48 3.27
C HIS A 68 -2.92 23.75 3.84
N PRO A 69 -3.08 23.66 5.17
CA PRO A 69 -4.25 23.02 5.76
C PRO A 69 -5.53 23.80 5.37
N LYS A 70 -6.55 23.07 4.90
CA LYS A 70 -7.86 23.67 4.63
C LYS A 70 -8.42 24.29 5.92
N LYS A 71 -8.75 25.59 5.90
CA LYS A 71 -9.45 26.24 7.01
C LYS A 71 -10.87 25.67 7.12
N GLU A 72 -11.31 25.28 8.32
CA GLU A 72 -12.66 24.76 8.61
C GLU A 72 -13.76 25.84 8.58
N THR A 73 -13.56 26.96 7.89
CA THR A 73 -14.62 27.95 7.70
C THR A 73 -15.56 27.44 6.61
N GLY A 74 -16.79 27.10 7.00
CA GLY A 74 -17.89 26.62 6.15
C GLY A 74 -18.41 27.65 5.14
N GLU A 75 -17.53 28.43 4.54
CA GLU A 75 -17.81 29.17 3.33
C GLU A 75 -17.54 28.22 2.16
N GLU A 76 -18.60 27.85 1.45
CA GLU A 76 -18.47 27.38 0.07
C GLU A 76 -17.67 28.45 -0.68
N GLN A 77 -16.36 28.22 -0.83
CA GLN A 77 -15.56 29.03 -1.73
C GLN A 77 -16.13 28.76 -3.11
N ASN A 78 -16.92 29.72 -3.61
CA ASN A 78 -17.21 29.87 -5.02
C ASN A 78 -15.93 29.53 -5.77
N GLU A 79 -15.97 28.48 -6.59
CA GLU A 79 -14.89 28.12 -7.49
C GLU A 79 -14.71 29.29 -8.48
N SER A 80 -13.95 30.31 -8.07
CA SER A 80 -13.51 31.35 -8.97
C SER A 80 -12.48 30.72 -9.89
N HIS A 81 -12.88 30.54 -11.14
CA HIS A 81 -12.06 30.16 -12.28
C HIS A 81 -10.89 31.15 -12.48
N ASP A 82 -9.79 31.04 -11.72
CA ASP A 82 -8.44 31.45 -12.18
C ASP A 82 -7.28 31.05 -11.24
N VAL A 83 -7.36 29.89 -10.57
CA VAL A 83 -6.22 29.39 -9.78
C VAL A 83 -5.22 28.70 -10.72
N SER A 84 -3.98 29.21 -10.77
CA SER A 84 -2.94 28.67 -11.64
C SER A 84 -2.62 27.20 -11.32
N LEU A 85 -2.06 26.47 -12.30
CA LEU A 85 -1.67 25.06 -12.08
C LEU A 85 -0.63 24.91 -10.95
N GLU A 86 0.23 25.91 -10.77
CA GLU A 86 1.24 25.93 -9.72
C GLU A 86 0.61 26.09 -8.33
N GLU A 87 -0.33 27.02 -8.18
CA GLU A 87 -1.08 27.18 -6.93
C GLU A 87 -1.90 25.94 -6.58
N GLN A 88 -2.51 25.28 -7.57
CA GLN A 88 -3.23 24.01 -7.35
C GLN A 88 -2.29 22.89 -6.86
N ARG A 89 -1.05 22.86 -7.34
CA ARG A 89 -0.03 21.89 -6.90
C ARG A 89 0.42 22.17 -5.48
N GLU A 90 0.66 23.43 -5.11
CA GLU A 90 1.05 23.79 -3.74
C GLU A 90 -0.07 23.47 -2.73
N LEU A 91 -1.33 23.71 -3.07
CA LEU A 91 -2.48 23.34 -2.21
C LEU A 91 -2.58 21.83 -1.94
N LYS A 92 -2.08 21.01 -2.87
CA LYS A 92 -2.08 19.54 -2.82
C LYS A 92 -0.82 18.97 -2.18
N ALA A 93 0.20 19.80 -1.96
CA ALA A 93 1.50 19.37 -1.48
C ALA A 93 1.52 19.11 0.03
N ILE A 94 2.42 18.21 0.42
CA ILE A 94 2.69 17.85 1.82
C ILE A 94 4.13 18.20 2.20
N THR A 95 4.40 18.29 3.50
CA THR A 95 5.70 18.71 4.06
C THR A 95 6.78 17.64 3.98
N GLN A 96 6.41 16.39 3.71
CA GLN A 96 7.32 15.26 3.55
C GLN A 96 6.71 14.25 2.57
N ASN A 97 7.53 13.45 1.90
CA ASN A 97 7.03 12.51 0.89
C ASN A 97 6.60 11.16 1.48
N VAL A 98 5.71 10.46 0.77
CA VAL A 98 5.48 9.03 1.00
C VAL A 98 6.76 8.25 0.71
N GLU A 99 7.22 7.45 1.67
CA GLU A 99 8.42 6.61 1.51
C GLU A 99 8.13 5.10 1.56
N ILE A 100 6.99 4.70 2.13
CA ILE A 100 6.62 3.28 2.23
C ILE A 100 5.35 3.01 1.43
N ALA A 101 5.40 2.02 0.53
CA ALA A 101 4.24 1.56 -0.23
C ALA A 101 3.90 0.09 0.09
N ASP A 102 2.64 -0.17 0.45
CA ASP A 102 2.06 -1.51 0.59
C ASP A 102 1.18 -1.81 -0.63
N ILE A 103 1.73 -2.54 -1.61
CA ILE A 103 1.08 -2.79 -2.90
C ILE A 103 0.20 -4.03 -2.78
N GLY A 104 -1.09 -3.86 -3.07
CA GLY A 104 -2.10 -4.88 -2.82
C GLY A 104 -2.41 -5.05 -1.34
N CYS A 105 -2.49 -3.94 -0.59
CA CYS A 105 -2.54 -3.92 0.88
C CYS A 105 -3.72 -4.67 1.53
N GLY A 106 -4.72 -5.10 0.74
CA GLY A 106 -5.92 -5.73 1.24
C GLY A 106 -6.62 -4.84 2.27
N PHE A 107 -7.01 -5.42 3.41
CA PHE A 107 -7.65 -4.68 4.50
C PHE A 107 -6.66 -3.85 5.37
N GLY A 108 -5.43 -3.60 4.89
CA GLY A 108 -4.47 -2.68 5.48
C GLY A 108 -3.77 -3.18 6.74
N GLY A 109 -3.78 -4.49 7.01
CA GLY A 109 -3.22 -5.06 8.24
C GLY A 109 -1.76 -4.63 8.49
N LEU A 110 -0.91 -4.72 7.47
CA LEU A 110 0.48 -4.28 7.53
C LEU A 110 0.59 -2.76 7.68
N LEU A 111 -0.13 -1.99 6.86
CA LEU A 111 -0.20 -0.52 6.94
C LEU A 111 -0.42 -0.03 8.38
N PHE A 112 -1.40 -0.59 9.10
CA PHE A 112 -1.70 -0.19 10.48
C PHE A 112 -0.67 -0.66 11.50
N ALA A 113 0.04 -1.76 11.24
CA ALA A 113 1.10 -2.23 12.13
C ALA A 113 2.41 -1.43 11.97
N LEU A 114 2.71 -0.97 10.76
CA LEU A 114 3.89 -0.16 10.47
C LEU A 114 3.71 1.30 10.91
N ALA A 115 2.50 1.85 10.83
CA ALA A 115 2.22 3.25 11.18
C ALA A 115 2.80 3.70 12.53
N PRO A 116 2.60 2.99 13.66
CA PRO A 116 3.20 3.36 14.94
C PRO A 116 4.71 3.04 15.05
N LYS A 117 5.25 2.15 14.22
CA LYS A 117 6.67 1.77 14.21
C LYS A 117 7.54 2.79 13.46
N PHE A 118 6.94 3.45 12.47
CA PHE A 118 7.59 4.47 11.64
C PHE A 118 6.80 5.79 11.73
N PRO A 119 6.69 6.42 12.92
CA PRO A 119 5.79 7.56 13.14
C PRO A 119 6.11 8.77 12.25
N ASP A 120 7.38 8.93 11.87
CA ASP A 120 7.90 10.03 11.05
C ASP A 120 8.01 9.68 9.57
N THR A 121 7.45 8.54 9.14
CA THR A 121 7.48 8.10 7.75
C THR A 121 6.07 7.90 7.23
N LEU A 122 5.76 8.52 6.09
CA LEU A 122 4.47 8.35 5.44
C LEU A 122 4.37 7.02 4.71
N ILE A 123 3.26 6.32 4.96
CA ILE A 123 2.96 4.97 4.49
C ILE A 123 1.66 4.98 3.69
N LEU A 124 1.70 4.40 2.48
CA LEU A 124 0.56 4.33 1.58
C LEU A 124 0.19 2.89 1.23
N GLY A 125 -1.04 2.50 1.53
CA GLY A 125 -1.65 1.31 0.95
C GLY A 125 -2.17 1.58 -0.46
N MET A 126 -1.92 0.66 -1.39
CA MET A 126 -2.45 0.72 -2.76
C MET A 126 -3.28 -0.54 -3.03
N GLU A 127 -4.57 -0.40 -3.28
CA GLU A 127 -5.48 -1.54 -3.49
C GLU A 127 -6.38 -1.28 -4.70
N ILE A 128 -6.64 -2.30 -5.52
CA ILE A 128 -7.42 -2.14 -6.75
C ILE A 128 -8.93 -2.25 -6.50
N ARG A 129 -9.33 -2.99 -5.45
CA ARG A 129 -10.74 -3.25 -5.11
C ARG A 129 -11.35 -2.10 -4.32
N THR A 130 -12.28 -1.40 -4.96
CA THR A 130 -13.00 -0.24 -4.39
C THR A 130 -13.51 -0.48 -2.97
N SER A 131 -14.24 -1.57 -2.73
CA SER A 131 -14.82 -1.84 -1.41
C SER A 131 -13.75 -2.03 -0.33
N VAL A 132 -12.60 -2.58 -0.70
CA VAL A 132 -11.52 -2.84 0.25
C VAL A 132 -10.76 -1.55 0.54
N THR A 133 -10.48 -0.74 -0.49
CA THR A 133 -9.90 0.60 -0.31
C THR A 133 -10.78 1.48 0.60
N GLU A 134 -12.10 1.52 0.37
CA GLU A 134 -13.05 2.27 1.20
C GLU A 134 -12.93 1.88 2.68
N TYR A 135 -12.91 0.57 2.97
CA TYR A 135 -12.73 0.07 4.34
C TYR A 135 -11.44 0.58 4.98
N VAL A 136 -10.33 0.55 4.25
CA VAL A 136 -9.03 0.98 4.79
C VAL A 136 -9.04 2.48 5.04
N GLN A 137 -9.59 3.28 4.14
CA GLN A 137 -9.72 4.73 4.30
C GLN A 137 -10.57 5.10 5.52
N GLU A 138 -11.74 4.47 5.68
CA GLU A 138 -12.59 4.66 6.86
C GLU A 138 -11.87 4.24 8.15
N LYS A 139 -11.14 3.11 8.12
CA LYS A 139 -10.39 2.65 9.28
C LYS A 139 -9.24 3.59 9.64
N VAL A 140 -8.54 4.16 8.67
CA VAL A 140 -7.53 5.21 8.90
C VAL A 140 -8.17 6.41 9.62
N ARG A 141 -9.31 6.92 9.13
CA ARG A 141 -10.02 8.04 9.77
C ARG A 141 -10.42 7.72 11.20
N ALA A 142 -11.04 6.55 11.43
CA ALA A 142 -11.44 6.10 12.75
C ALA A 142 -10.25 5.99 13.72
N LEU A 143 -9.12 5.42 13.28
CA LEU A 143 -7.91 5.32 14.10
C LEU A 143 -7.30 6.69 14.43
N ARG A 144 -7.31 7.64 13.49
CA ARG A 144 -6.87 9.02 13.74
C ARG A 144 -7.72 9.70 14.81
N VAL A 145 -9.05 9.53 14.76
CA VAL A 145 -9.99 10.06 15.77
C VAL A 145 -9.74 9.41 17.13
N GLN A 146 -9.66 8.08 17.19
CA GLN A 146 -9.41 7.34 18.44
C GLN A 146 -8.08 7.68 19.10
N ASN A 147 -7.09 8.11 18.31
CA ASN A 147 -5.74 8.43 18.76
C ASN A 147 -5.41 9.92 18.62
N ALA A 148 -6.42 10.79 18.70
CA ALA A 148 -6.24 12.23 18.57
C ALA A 148 -5.27 12.81 19.62
N SER A 149 -5.27 12.28 20.85
CA SER A 149 -4.39 12.74 21.93
C SER A 149 -2.91 12.44 21.69
N THR A 150 -2.60 11.35 20.98
CA THR A 150 -1.21 10.94 20.68
C THR A 150 -0.79 11.28 19.25
N ASN A 151 -1.70 11.79 18.42
CA ASN A 151 -1.51 12.00 16.99
C ASN A 151 -1.04 10.74 16.22
N ALA A 152 -1.37 9.54 16.70
CA ALA A 152 -1.00 8.31 16.00
C ALA A 152 -1.81 8.12 14.69
N TYR A 153 -1.27 7.31 13.77
CA TYR A 153 -1.88 6.95 12.48
C TYR A 153 -2.09 8.12 11.49
N GLN A 154 -1.56 9.30 11.78
CA GLN A 154 -1.59 10.45 10.86
C GLN A 154 -0.71 10.20 9.63
N ASN A 155 0.27 9.32 9.74
CA ASN A 155 1.25 8.94 8.72
C ASN A 155 0.79 7.78 7.81
N ALA A 156 -0.41 7.23 7.98
CA ALA A 156 -0.92 6.12 7.17
C ALA A 156 -2.13 6.55 6.34
N SER A 157 -2.18 6.13 5.08
CA SER A 157 -3.35 6.32 4.20
C SER A 157 -3.46 5.22 3.14
N CYS A 158 -4.52 5.25 2.33
CA CYS A 158 -4.74 4.26 1.28
C CYS A 158 -5.43 4.88 0.05
N ILE A 159 -5.01 4.44 -1.14
CA ILE A 159 -5.61 4.83 -2.41
C ILE A 159 -6.09 3.62 -3.22
N ARG A 160 -7.08 3.89 -4.07
CA ARG A 160 -7.52 2.92 -5.06
C ARG A 160 -6.62 3.03 -6.28
N ALA A 161 -5.77 2.03 -6.52
CA ALA A 161 -4.79 2.11 -7.60
C ALA A 161 -4.54 0.74 -8.24
N ASN A 162 -4.21 0.76 -9.52
CA ASN A 162 -3.65 -0.38 -10.23
C ASN A 162 -2.16 -0.13 -10.46
N THR A 163 -1.33 -0.71 -9.60
CA THR A 163 0.12 -0.57 -9.64
C THR A 163 0.76 -1.27 -10.82
N MET A 164 0.05 -2.14 -11.55
CA MET A 164 0.57 -2.77 -12.76
C MET A 164 0.51 -1.87 -14.01
N LYS A 165 -0.15 -0.71 -13.94
CA LYS A 165 -0.32 0.20 -15.08
C LYS A 165 0.39 1.55 -14.89
N PHE A 166 0.37 2.10 -13.68
CA PHE A 166 0.70 3.52 -13.46
C PHE A 166 1.42 3.78 -12.13
N LEU A 167 2.30 2.88 -11.67
CA LEU A 167 3.06 3.13 -10.44
C LEU A 167 3.93 4.41 -10.53
N PRO A 168 4.66 4.68 -11.63
CA PRO A 168 5.47 5.89 -11.79
C PRO A 168 4.65 7.19 -11.88
N ASN A 169 3.33 7.13 -12.07
CA ASN A 169 2.47 8.31 -12.03
C ASN A 169 2.28 8.83 -10.60
N PHE A 170 2.38 7.95 -9.59
CA PHE A 170 2.19 8.35 -8.20
C PHE A 170 3.49 8.83 -7.56
N PHE A 171 4.63 8.23 -7.90
CA PHE A 171 5.89 8.45 -7.19
C PHE A 171 6.97 9.00 -8.10
N GLN A 172 7.74 9.94 -7.58
CA GLN A 172 8.95 10.44 -8.24
C GLN A 172 10.04 9.36 -8.28
N LYS A 173 11.06 9.56 -9.12
CA LYS A 173 12.25 8.69 -9.13
C LYS A 173 12.85 8.63 -7.72
N SER A 174 13.14 7.44 -7.23
CA SER A 174 13.80 7.21 -5.94
C SER A 174 13.06 7.81 -4.74
N GLN A 175 11.74 7.99 -4.83
CA GLN A 175 10.95 8.53 -3.72
C GLN A 175 10.79 7.51 -2.57
N LEU A 176 10.56 6.24 -2.88
CA LEU A 176 10.28 5.21 -1.89
C LEU A 176 11.57 4.67 -1.26
N SER A 177 11.49 4.25 0.00
CA SER A 177 12.50 3.49 0.72
C SER A 177 12.09 2.02 0.93
N LYS A 178 10.78 1.72 0.94
CA LYS A 178 10.25 0.36 1.12
C LYS A 178 9.04 0.08 0.24
N ILE A 179 9.03 -1.08 -0.39
CA ILE A 179 7.88 -1.61 -1.13
C ILE A 179 7.51 -2.97 -0.55
N PHE A 180 6.24 -3.20 -0.25
CA PHE A 180 5.73 -4.48 0.23
C PHE A 180 4.85 -5.14 -0.83
N LEU A 181 5.13 -6.42 -1.11
CA LEU A 181 4.35 -7.32 -1.96
C LEU A 181 3.89 -8.51 -1.11
N CYS A 182 2.80 -8.33 -0.37
CA CYS A 182 2.34 -9.31 0.60
C CYS A 182 1.22 -10.19 0.07
N PHE A 183 1.48 -11.50 -0.02
CA PHE A 183 0.52 -12.52 -0.49
C PHE A 183 -0.14 -12.16 -1.83
N PRO A 184 0.63 -11.77 -2.86
CA PRO A 184 0.06 -11.42 -4.16
C PRO A 184 -0.63 -12.62 -4.80
N ASP A 185 -1.59 -12.37 -5.69
CA ASP A 185 -2.31 -13.44 -6.39
C ASP A 185 -1.34 -14.30 -7.23
N PRO A 186 -1.25 -15.62 -6.99
CA PRO A 186 -0.32 -16.50 -7.70
C PRO A 186 -0.67 -16.70 -9.16
N HIS A 187 -1.93 -16.49 -9.56
CA HIS A 187 -2.42 -16.73 -10.91
C HIS A 187 -1.93 -18.06 -11.52
N PHE A 188 -2.23 -19.19 -10.86
CA PHE A 188 -1.68 -20.54 -11.14
C PHE A 188 -1.70 -21.02 -12.60
N LYS A 189 -2.61 -20.51 -13.44
CA LYS A 189 -2.68 -20.93 -14.84
C LYS A 189 -1.61 -20.18 -15.64
N GLN A 190 -0.74 -20.89 -16.37
CA GLN A 190 0.35 -20.30 -17.16
C GLN A 190 -0.08 -19.10 -18.02
N ARG A 191 -1.22 -19.21 -18.71
CA ARG A 191 -1.82 -18.12 -19.52
C ARG A 191 -2.13 -16.83 -18.74
N LYS A 192 -2.18 -16.89 -17.41
CA LYS A 192 -2.45 -15.78 -16.50
C LYS A 192 -1.19 -15.25 -15.81
N HIS A 193 -0.01 -15.79 -16.06
CA HIS A 193 1.23 -15.32 -15.42
C HIS A 193 1.53 -13.84 -15.74
N LYS A 194 1.05 -13.32 -16.87
CA LYS A 194 1.12 -11.88 -17.20
C LYS A 194 0.44 -10.99 -16.16
N ALA A 195 -0.54 -11.51 -15.41
CA ALA A 195 -1.23 -10.79 -14.35
C ALA A 195 -0.49 -10.81 -13.00
N ARG A 196 0.65 -11.51 -12.89
CA ARG A 196 1.46 -11.50 -11.66
C ARG A 196 2.09 -10.13 -11.47
N ILE A 197 2.09 -9.66 -10.22
CA ILE A 197 2.63 -8.36 -9.85
C ILE A 197 4.16 -8.29 -9.95
N VAL A 198 4.83 -9.44 -10.11
CA VAL A 198 6.29 -9.50 -10.33
C VAL A 198 6.58 -9.98 -11.75
N SER A 199 7.28 -9.12 -12.49
CA SER A 199 7.77 -9.33 -13.84
C SER A 199 8.99 -8.42 -14.08
N TYR A 200 9.74 -8.63 -15.17
CA TYR A 200 10.90 -7.79 -15.47
C TYR A 200 10.53 -6.30 -15.61
N THR A 201 9.45 -6.00 -16.35
CA THR A 201 8.96 -4.62 -16.56
C THR A 201 8.53 -3.96 -15.25
N LEU A 202 7.74 -4.67 -14.42
CA LEU A 202 7.31 -4.12 -13.13
C LEU A 202 8.48 -3.95 -12.17
N ASN A 203 9.49 -4.83 -12.22
CA ASN A 203 10.71 -4.67 -11.45
C ASN A 203 11.48 -3.41 -11.87
N SER A 204 11.50 -3.04 -13.15
CA SER A 204 12.05 -1.76 -13.60
C SER A 204 11.25 -0.57 -13.03
N GLU A 205 9.93 -0.64 -12.97
CA GLU A 205 9.10 0.39 -12.34
C GLU A 205 9.37 0.48 -10.83
N TYR A 206 9.50 -0.65 -10.13
CA TYR A 206 9.90 -0.68 -8.72
C TYR A 206 11.29 -0.06 -8.52
N ALA A 207 12.25 -0.39 -9.38
CA ALA A 207 13.59 0.19 -9.33
C ALA A 207 13.62 1.70 -9.60
N TYR A 208 12.71 2.19 -10.45
CA TYR A 208 12.56 3.62 -10.73
C TYR A 208 12.06 4.38 -9.50
N VAL A 209 11.00 3.91 -8.84
CA VAL A 209 10.40 4.62 -7.70
C VAL A 209 11.14 4.38 -6.38
N LEU A 210 11.93 3.30 -6.26
CA LEU A 210 12.67 2.93 -5.05
C LEU A 210 14.10 3.51 -5.07
N ARG A 211 14.50 4.16 -3.97
CA ARG A 211 15.85 4.73 -3.82
C ARG A 211 16.93 3.65 -3.68
N PRO A 212 18.18 3.91 -4.10
CA PRO A 212 19.31 3.04 -3.76
C PRO A 212 19.36 2.74 -2.27
N GLY A 213 19.61 1.48 -1.92
CA GLY A 213 19.54 0.97 -0.56
C GLY A 213 18.12 0.66 -0.05
N GLY A 214 17.06 1.10 -0.75
CA GLY A 214 15.68 0.75 -0.46
C GLY A 214 15.40 -0.74 -0.67
N VAL A 215 14.35 -1.28 -0.04
CA VAL A 215 14.08 -2.72 -0.02
C VAL A 215 12.68 -3.05 -0.53
N VAL A 216 12.59 -4.04 -1.42
CA VAL A 216 11.34 -4.72 -1.78
C VAL A 216 11.19 -5.95 -0.88
N TYR A 217 10.10 -6.00 -0.12
CA TYR A 217 9.75 -7.09 0.78
C TYR A 217 8.67 -7.95 0.12
N THR A 218 8.96 -9.24 -0.07
CA THR A 218 7.98 -10.19 -0.64
C THR A 218 7.66 -11.31 0.34
N ILE A 219 6.39 -11.69 0.41
CA ILE A 219 5.94 -12.86 1.17
C ILE A 219 4.79 -13.56 0.43
N THR A 220 4.78 -14.89 0.45
CA THR A 220 3.67 -15.70 -0.07
C THR A 220 3.61 -17.05 0.62
N ASP A 221 2.44 -17.69 0.60
CA ASP A 221 2.22 -19.08 1.02
C ASP A 221 2.33 -20.08 -0.14
N VAL A 222 2.61 -19.60 -1.36
CA VAL A 222 2.73 -20.42 -2.57
C VAL A 222 4.20 -20.50 -3.02
N GLN A 223 4.81 -21.68 -2.89
CA GLN A 223 6.21 -21.91 -3.26
C GLN A 223 6.50 -21.54 -4.72
N ASP A 224 5.69 -21.99 -5.68
CA ASP A 224 5.87 -21.65 -7.10
C ASP A 224 5.88 -20.13 -7.36
N LEU A 225 5.08 -19.38 -6.60
CA LEU A 225 5.06 -17.92 -6.70
C LEU A 225 6.30 -17.31 -6.05
N HIS A 226 6.77 -17.85 -4.93
CA HIS A 226 8.00 -17.43 -4.29
C HIS A 226 9.20 -17.60 -5.23
N GLU A 227 9.34 -18.78 -5.84
CA GLU A 227 10.42 -19.07 -6.80
C GLU A 227 10.33 -18.16 -8.03
N TRP A 228 9.11 -17.88 -8.50
CA TRP A 228 8.88 -16.91 -9.57
C TRP A 228 9.35 -15.51 -9.19
N MET A 229 8.92 -14.99 -8.04
CA MET A 229 9.28 -13.64 -7.60
C MET A 229 10.79 -13.51 -7.40
N LYS A 230 11.38 -14.48 -6.69
CA LYS A 230 12.81 -14.57 -6.44
C LYS A 230 13.60 -14.57 -7.76
N GLY A 231 13.25 -15.46 -8.69
CA GLY A 231 13.96 -15.56 -9.96
C GLY A 231 13.87 -14.31 -10.84
N HIS A 232 12.80 -13.51 -10.73
CA HIS A 232 12.68 -12.25 -11.48
C HIS A 232 13.46 -11.11 -10.84
N PHE A 233 13.51 -11.02 -9.51
CA PHE A 233 14.31 -10.01 -8.83
C PHE A 233 15.81 -10.31 -8.93
N GLU A 234 16.24 -11.56 -8.69
CA GLU A 234 17.67 -11.94 -8.76
C GLU A 234 18.27 -11.78 -10.16
N LYS A 235 17.45 -11.84 -11.22
CA LYS A 235 17.90 -11.62 -12.60
C LYS A 235 17.84 -10.16 -13.05
N HIS A 236 17.19 -9.28 -12.28
CA HIS A 236 17.05 -7.87 -12.65
C HIS A 236 18.26 -7.09 -12.14
N PRO A 237 18.97 -6.34 -12.99
CA PRO A 237 20.26 -5.74 -12.63
C PRO A 237 20.18 -4.72 -11.51
N SER A 238 19.02 -4.08 -11.30
CA SER A 238 18.84 -3.08 -10.23
C SER A 238 18.59 -3.66 -8.84
N PHE A 239 18.60 -4.98 -8.65
CA PHE A 239 18.30 -5.61 -7.36
C PHE A 239 19.31 -6.68 -6.97
N GLU A 240 19.60 -6.75 -5.67
CA GLU A 240 20.30 -7.85 -5.04
C GLU A 240 19.43 -8.46 -3.93
N ARG A 241 19.55 -9.77 -3.69
CA ARG A 241 18.85 -10.40 -2.56
C ARG A 241 19.55 -10.05 -1.25
N VAL A 242 18.77 -9.74 -0.21
CA VAL A 242 19.32 -9.53 1.12
C VAL A 242 19.68 -10.85 1.80
N GLU A 243 20.45 -10.78 2.86
CA GLU A 243 20.92 -11.96 3.59
C GLU A 243 19.79 -12.70 4.30
N ARG A 244 19.94 -14.02 4.46
CA ARG A 244 18.91 -14.88 5.09
C ARG A 244 18.59 -14.46 6.52
N VAL A 245 19.57 -13.99 7.29
CA VAL A 245 19.35 -13.48 8.66
C VAL A 245 18.37 -12.29 8.68
N PHE A 246 18.37 -11.46 7.65
CA PHE A 246 17.41 -10.37 7.49
C PHE A 246 15.98 -10.91 7.25
N GLU A 247 15.86 -11.97 6.45
CA GLU A 247 14.58 -12.56 6.00
C GLU A 247 13.93 -13.54 7.01
N GLU A 248 14.74 -14.29 7.75
CA GLU A 248 14.28 -15.39 8.61
C GLU A 248 14.77 -15.25 10.06
N GLY A 249 15.80 -14.44 10.29
CA GLY A 249 16.52 -14.42 11.55
C GLY A 249 17.25 -15.72 11.84
N GLU A 250 17.82 -15.77 13.03
CA GLU A 250 18.43 -16.95 13.60
C GLU A 250 17.80 -17.24 14.96
N THR A 251 17.98 -18.48 15.42
CA THR A 251 17.65 -18.85 16.79
C THR A 251 18.90 -18.68 17.64
N VAL A 252 18.88 -17.71 18.55
CA VAL A 252 19.99 -17.45 19.49
C VAL A 252 19.45 -17.59 20.90
N ASP A 253 20.06 -18.46 21.71
CA ASP A 253 19.66 -18.73 23.10
C ASP A 253 18.15 -19.06 23.26
N GLY A 254 17.59 -19.79 22.31
CA GLY A 254 16.16 -20.16 22.29
C GLY A 254 15.20 -19.05 21.85
N VAL A 255 15.72 -17.88 21.46
CA VAL A 255 14.94 -16.78 20.89
C VAL A 255 14.98 -16.87 19.37
N GLU A 256 13.85 -17.22 18.75
CA GLU A 256 13.72 -17.25 17.29
C GLU A 256 13.56 -15.85 16.70
N GLY A 257 14.16 -15.60 15.53
CA GLY A 257 14.00 -14.34 14.80
C GLY A 257 14.95 -13.22 15.28
N VAL A 258 16.03 -13.58 15.99
CA VAL A 258 17.14 -12.67 16.29
C VAL A 258 17.81 -12.28 14.96
N GLY A 259 18.11 -11.00 14.77
CA GLY A 259 18.65 -10.47 13.50
C GLY A 259 17.61 -10.27 12.38
N MET A 260 16.38 -10.79 12.52
CA MET A 260 15.33 -10.58 11.52
C MET A 260 14.83 -9.13 11.53
N ASP A 261 14.70 -8.56 10.34
CA ASP A 261 14.23 -7.18 10.14
C ASP A 261 12.81 -6.97 10.67
N GLU A 262 12.57 -5.79 11.25
CA GLU A 262 11.29 -5.47 11.88
C GLU A 262 10.12 -5.43 10.88
N CYS A 263 10.37 -4.99 9.64
CA CYS A 263 9.35 -5.01 8.60
C CYS A 263 9.02 -6.44 8.19
N VAL A 264 10.01 -7.35 8.16
CA VAL A 264 9.77 -8.78 7.92
C VAL A 264 8.95 -9.41 9.05
N LYS A 265 9.23 -9.05 10.32
CA LYS A 265 8.42 -9.46 11.48
C LYS A 265 6.96 -9.06 11.30
N ALA A 266 6.71 -7.78 11.02
CA ALA A 266 5.35 -7.26 10.81
C ALA A 266 4.67 -7.92 9.60
N MET A 267 5.36 -8.02 8.46
CA MET A 267 4.83 -8.61 7.23
C MET A 267 4.36 -10.07 7.41
N ARG A 268 5.08 -10.87 8.20
CA ARG A 268 4.75 -12.27 8.47
C ARG A 268 3.47 -12.46 9.27
N VAL A 269 3.13 -11.53 10.16
CA VAL A 269 2.07 -11.75 11.17
C VAL A 269 0.93 -10.74 11.14
N GLU A 270 1.08 -9.58 10.50
CA GLU A 270 0.10 -8.49 10.62
C GLU A 270 -0.94 -8.42 9.51
N THR A 271 -0.62 -8.99 8.34
CA THR A 271 -1.57 -9.11 7.24
C THR A 271 -2.66 -10.14 7.56
N GLU A 272 -3.85 -9.96 6.98
CA GLU A 272 -4.96 -10.91 7.18
C GLU A 272 -4.62 -12.29 6.60
N GLU A 273 -4.00 -12.30 5.42
CA GLU A 273 -3.48 -13.48 4.75
C GLU A 273 -2.40 -14.16 5.59
N GLY A 274 -1.45 -13.42 6.15
CA GLY A 274 -0.44 -13.97 7.06
C GLY A 274 -1.05 -14.62 8.31
N LYS A 275 -2.06 -13.98 8.92
CA LYS A 275 -2.83 -14.53 10.05
C LYS A 275 -3.61 -15.79 9.65
N LYS A 276 -4.13 -15.85 8.42
CA LYS A 276 -4.85 -17.01 7.88
C LYS A 276 -3.91 -18.19 7.64
N VAL A 277 -2.75 -17.94 7.04
CA VAL A 277 -1.73 -18.97 6.78
C VAL A 277 -1.26 -19.59 8.10
N GLU A 278 -1.02 -18.76 9.12
CA GLU A 278 -0.64 -19.23 10.46
C GLU A 278 -1.69 -20.17 11.06
N ARG A 279 -2.97 -19.77 11.06
CA ARG A 279 -4.07 -20.62 11.56
C ARG A 279 -4.16 -21.97 10.85
N ASN A 280 -3.78 -22.00 9.58
CA ASN A 280 -3.79 -23.20 8.76
C ASN A 280 -2.46 -23.98 8.83
N LYS A 281 -1.51 -23.55 9.67
CA LYS A 281 -0.14 -24.12 9.74
C LYS A 281 0.56 -24.16 8.38
N GLY A 282 0.24 -23.19 7.52
CA GLY A 282 0.87 -23.07 6.20
C GLY A 282 2.25 -22.43 6.31
N LEU A 283 3.10 -22.73 5.32
CA LEU A 283 4.43 -22.12 5.23
C LEU A 283 4.32 -20.68 4.71
N LYS A 284 5.30 -19.85 5.10
CA LYS A 284 5.44 -18.46 4.66
C LYS A 284 6.82 -18.28 4.06
N PHE A 285 6.88 -18.14 2.74
CA PHE A 285 8.11 -17.94 2.01
C PHE A 285 8.39 -16.44 1.89
N VAL A 286 9.49 -15.98 2.47
CA VAL A 286 9.94 -14.58 2.42
C VAL A 286 11.12 -14.48 1.46
N ALA A 287 11.15 -13.41 0.68
CA ALA A 287 12.36 -12.96 0.01
C ALA A 287 12.40 -11.43 -0.04
N CYS A 288 13.54 -10.84 0.27
CA CYS A 288 13.71 -9.39 0.27
C CYS A 288 14.85 -8.99 -0.66
N PHE A 289 14.69 -7.86 -1.35
CA PHE A 289 15.60 -7.42 -2.40
C PHE A 289 15.97 -5.95 -2.21
N ARG A 290 17.26 -5.66 -2.11
CA ARG A 290 17.79 -4.30 -2.00
C ARG A 290 17.97 -3.71 -3.39
N ARG A 291 17.53 -2.46 -3.60
CA ARG A 291 17.80 -1.71 -4.83
C ARG A 291 19.25 -1.23 -4.82
N ILE A 292 20.04 -1.64 -5.81
CA ILE A 292 21.44 -1.25 -5.93
C ILE A 292 21.59 0.09 -6.65
N GLU A 293 22.76 0.72 -6.59
CA GLU A 293 23.02 1.95 -7.34
C GLU A 293 22.86 1.77 -8.85
N ASP A 294 22.42 2.84 -9.53
CA ASP A 294 22.43 2.82 -11.00
C ASP A 294 23.90 2.75 -11.46
N PRO A 295 24.23 1.95 -12.49
CA PRO A 295 25.59 1.94 -13.00
C PRO A 295 25.99 3.33 -13.48
N ALA A 296 27.26 3.70 -13.30
CA ALA A 296 27.78 4.95 -13.81
C ALA A 296 27.53 5.04 -15.32
N TRP A 297 27.22 6.24 -15.81
CA TRP A 297 27.15 6.47 -17.25
C TRP A 297 28.53 6.18 -17.85
N PRO A 298 28.64 5.37 -18.92
CA PRO A 298 29.92 5.11 -19.54
C PRO A 298 30.55 6.44 -19.98
N GLU A 299 31.82 6.64 -19.65
CA GLU A 299 32.55 7.81 -20.12
C GLU A 299 32.58 7.79 -21.67
N PRO A 300 32.39 8.96 -22.31
CA PRO A 300 32.27 9.08 -23.77
C PRO A 300 33.54 8.71 -24.54
#